data_AF-A0A8S3TT06-F1
#
_entry.id   AF-A0A8S3TT06-F1
#
_cell.length_a   1.000
_cell.length_b   1.000
_cell.length_c   1.000
_cell.angle_alpha   90.00
_cell.angle_beta   90.00
_cell.angle_gamma   90.00
#
_symmetry.space_group_name_H-M   'P 1'
#
loop_
_entity.id
_entity.type
_entity.pdbx_description
1 polymer ?
#
loop_
_entity_poly.entity_id
_entity_poly.type
_entity_poly.pdbx_seq_one_letter_code
_entity_poly.pdbx_strand_id
1 'polypeptide(L)'
;MNIVIILITSSACGKLRVNQNNRGKDVFKKQKHTVQDKLVVNLSSIELTTSEEKLLSKGLNFCPAPATVNNLQLETDVEAFARRLRLKEHFNRQQKKNLKEAGMNESDYESDEGDICIPKFKKKSKWNPPKSKNDNLESFITSVKAEVRSSISGKQVRNISKSESQAMINLKDRDEIVIKQADKGSAVVVMNKADYIEEGNQRERERERERERERERERERERESV
;
A
#
# COMPACT_ATOMS: atom_id res chain seq x y z
N MET A 1 10.01 3.69 -12.91
CA MET A 1 11.02 4.58 -12.28
C MET A 1 11.96 3.69 -11.49
N ASN A 2 13.19 3.55 -11.97
CA ASN A 2 14.19 2.62 -11.43
C ASN A 2 14.84 3.26 -10.20
N ILE A 3 14.85 2.55 -9.07
CA ILE A 3 15.56 3.00 -7.86
C ILE A 3 16.80 2.14 -7.68
N VAL A 4 17.95 2.81 -7.76
CA VAL A 4 19.30 2.30 -7.52
C VAL A 4 19.55 2.33 -6.01
N ILE A 5 19.96 1.21 -5.41
CA ILE A 5 20.35 1.12 -4.00
C ILE A 5 21.88 1.24 -3.92
N ILE A 6 22.37 2.33 -3.35
CA ILE A 6 23.79 2.53 -3.00
C ILE A 6 23.99 2.05 -1.55
N LEU A 7 24.84 1.05 -1.36
CA LEU A 7 25.31 0.61 -0.04
C LEU A 7 26.54 1.43 0.35
N ILE A 8 26.49 2.13 1.48
CA ILE A 8 27.66 2.76 2.09
C ILE A 8 27.88 2.11 3.46
N THR A 9 28.96 1.35 3.60
CA THR A 9 29.44 0.83 4.88
C THR A 9 30.40 1.85 5.48
N SER A 10 30.18 2.25 6.74
CA SER A 10 31.14 3.07 7.49
C SER A 10 31.52 2.38 8.80
N SER A 11 32.79 1.97 8.87
CA SER A 11 33.54 1.66 10.07
C SER A 11 34.30 2.91 10.50
N ALA A 12 34.19 3.31 11.77
CA ALA A 12 35.34 3.66 12.62
C ALA A 12 34.90 4.15 14.02
N CYS A 13 35.62 3.64 15.01
CA CYS A 13 35.57 3.92 16.43
C CYS A 13 36.44 5.15 16.76
N GLY A 14 36.01 5.99 17.71
CA GLY A 14 36.81 7.07 18.27
C GLY A 14 36.23 7.60 19.59
N LYS A 15 36.96 7.42 20.69
CA LYS A 15 36.59 7.82 22.06
C LYS A 15 37.06 9.24 22.38
N LEU A 16 36.15 9.99 23.02
CA LEU A 16 36.29 10.95 24.14
C LEU A 16 37.33 12.08 24.10
N ARG A 17 36.83 13.31 24.35
CA ARG A 17 37.46 14.24 25.32
C ARG A 17 36.40 15.15 25.94
N VAL A 18 36.28 15.07 27.26
CA VAL A 18 35.47 15.97 28.12
C VAL A 18 36.25 17.26 28.34
N ASN A 19 35.57 18.41 28.26
CA ASN A 19 36.06 19.64 28.87
C ASN A 19 34.93 20.29 29.66
N GLN A 20 35.17 20.44 30.97
CA GLN A 20 34.29 21.11 31.91
C GLN A 20 34.64 22.62 31.88
N ASN A 21 33.64 23.50 31.84
CA ASN A 21 33.59 24.62 32.78
C ASN A 21 32.25 25.37 32.78
N ASN A 22 31.86 25.67 34.02
CA ASN A 22 30.64 26.27 34.54
C ASN A 22 30.27 27.66 33.96
N ARG A 23 28.96 27.99 34.01
CA ARG A 23 28.32 28.99 34.91
C ARG A 23 27.03 29.52 34.27
N GLY A 24 25.97 29.59 35.07
CA GLY A 24 24.74 30.31 34.72
C GLY A 24 23.49 29.57 35.19
N LYS A 25 23.00 29.95 36.37
CA LYS A 25 21.69 29.53 36.87
C LYS A 25 20.64 30.19 36.00
N ASP A 26 19.79 29.40 35.35
CA ASP A 26 18.47 29.87 34.97
C ASP A 26 17.42 28.89 35.48
N VAL A 27 16.69 29.38 36.47
CA VAL A 27 15.59 28.71 37.14
C VAL A 27 14.38 28.83 36.24
N PHE A 28 14.32 27.96 35.24
CA PHE A 28 13.08 27.57 34.60
C PHE A 28 13.04 26.04 34.64
N LYS A 29 12.31 25.48 35.61
CA LYS A 29 11.81 24.11 35.52
C LYS A 29 10.83 24.07 34.34
N LYS A 30 11.35 24.01 33.12
CA LYS A 30 10.65 23.37 32.02
C LYS A 30 10.52 21.93 32.47
N GLN A 31 9.31 21.54 32.88
CA GLN A 31 8.94 20.14 32.83
C GLN A 31 9.27 19.70 31.41
N LYS A 32 10.35 18.94 31.25
CA LYS A 32 10.53 18.12 30.07
C LYS A 32 9.37 17.15 30.15
N HIS A 33 8.25 17.50 29.52
CA HIS A 33 7.39 16.48 28.96
C HIS A 33 8.31 15.71 28.02
N THR A 34 8.86 14.62 28.53
CA THR A 34 9.25 13.50 27.69
C THR A 34 7.94 13.04 27.06
N VAL A 35 7.49 13.76 26.03
CA VAL A 35 6.75 13.14 24.95
C VAL A 35 7.75 12.14 24.41
N GLN A 36 7.78 10.96 25.03
CA GLN A 36 8.28 9.81 24.33
C GLN A 36 7.46 9.82 23.05
N ASP A 37 8.12 9.94 21.90
CA ASP A 37 7.55 9.68 20.58
C ASP A 37 7.10 8.21 20.56
N LYS A 38 6.08 7.89 21.36
CA LYS A 38 5.48 6.59 21.41
C LYS A 38 4.71 6.48 20.11
N LEU A 39 5.25 5.68 19.22
CA LEU A 39 4.59 5.27 17.98
C LEU A 39 3.25 4.57 18.25
N VAL A 40 2.97 4.16 19.49
CA VAL A 40 1.71 3.56 19.91
C VAL A 40 1.15 4.32 21.10
N VAL A 41 -0.05 4.87 20.95
CA VAL A 41 -0.80 5.59 21.99
C VAL A 41 -2.04 4.77 22.32
N ASN A 42 -2.10 4.21 23.53
CA ASN A 42 -3.25 3.46 23.99
C ASN A 42 -4.19 4.38 24.80
N LEU A 43 -5.36 4.66 24.25
CA LEU A 43 -6.47 5.37 24.90
C LEU A 43 -7.61 4.42 25.30
N SER A 44 -7.49 3.13 24.97
CA SER A 44 -8.49 2.13 25.34
C SER A 44 -8.35 1.71 26.80
N SER A 45 -9.40 1.07 27.32
CA SER A 45 -9.40 0.46 28.65
C SER A 45 -8.63 -0.87 28.71
N ILE A 46 -8.23 -1.42 27.56
CA ILE A 46 -7.56 -2.71 27.45
C ILE A 46 -6.04 -2.51 27.54
N GLU A 47 -5.38 -3.35 28.34
CA GLU A 47 -3.94 -3.40 28.39
C GLU A 47 -3.35 -4.15 27.19
N LEU A 48 -2.42 -3.50 26.49
CA LEU A 48 -1.71 -4.12 25.38
C LEU A 48 -0.56 -4.97 25.91
N THR A 49 -0.40 -6.17 25.38
CA THR A 49 0.79 -6.96 25.69
C THR A 49 2.03 -6.35 25.04
N THR A 50 3.22 -6.64 25.58
CA THR A 50 4.49 -6.16 24.98
C THR A 50 4.67 -6.59 23.52
N SER A 51 4.10 -7.74 23.12
CA SER A 51 4.15 -8.20 21.73
C SER A 51 3.18 -7.42 20.83
N GLU A 52 2.02 -7.01 21.36
CA GLU A 52 1.05 -6.15 20.68
C GLU A 52 1.63 -4.75 20.46
N GLU A 53 2.23 -4.15 21.49
CA GLU A 53 2.87 -2.84 21.35
C GLU A 53 4.03 -2.86 20.33
N LYS A 54 4.88 -3.89 20.37
CA LYS A 54 5.97 -4.07 19.40
C LYS A 54 5.44 -4.22 17.98
N LEU A 55 4.39 -5.02 17.79
CA LEU A 55 3.76 -5.18 16.49
C LEU A 55 3.21 -3.84 15.97
N LEU A 56 2.42 -3.13 16.78
CA LEU A 56 1.82 -1.84 16.42
C LEU A 56 2.88 -0.76 16.16
N SER A 57 4.03 -0.83 16.85
CA SER A 57 5.15 0.10 16.64
C SER A 57 5.80 -0.02 15.25
N LYS A 58 5.59 -1.13 14.52
CA LYS A 58 6.02 -1.28 13.12
C LYS A 58 5.18 -0.43 12.16
N GLY A 59 4.00 0.04 12.60
CA GLY A 59 3.09 0.89 11.84
C GLY A 59 2.02 0.12 11.05
N LEU A 60 0.94 0.80 10.70
CA LEU A 60 -0.21 0.20 9.99
C LEU A 60 0.06 -0.15 8.52
N ASN A 61 1.12 0.43 7.94
CA ASN A 61 1.59 0.10 6.58
C ASN A 61 2.60 -1.05 6.56
N PHE A 62 2.92 -1.64 7.71
CA PHE A 62 3.82 -2.78 7.78
C PHE A 62 3.16 -4.02 7.16
N CYS A 63 3.89 -4.70 6.26
CA CYS A 63 3.41 -5.92 5.60
C CYS A 63 4.13 -7.16 6.18
N PRO A 64 3.43 -8.00 6.96
CA PRO A 64 3.99 -9.27 7.43
C PRO A 64 4.38 -10.18 6.25
N ALA A 65 5.56 -10.77 6.33
CA ALA A 65 6.01 -11.75 5.36
C ALA A 65 5.11 -13.01 5.43
N PRO A 66 4.54 -13.47 4.32
CA PRO A 66 3.67 -14.63 4.31
C PRO A 66 4.44 -15.88 4.75
N ALA A 67 3.79 -16.73 5.55
CA ALA A 67 4.42 -17.96 6.05
C ALA A 67 4.64 -19.01 4.95
N THR A 68 3.77 -19.01 3.94
CA THR A 68 3.81 -19.92 2.80
C THR A 68 3.43 -19.17 1.54
N VAL A 69 3.94 -19.63 0.39
CA VAL A 69 3.57 -19.08 -0.91
C VAL A 69 2.46 -19.95 -1.52
N ASN A 70 1.41 -19.30 -2.01
CA ASN A 70 0.35 -20.01 -2.74
C ASN A 70 0.84 -20.33 -4.16
N ASN A 71 1.46 -21.51 -4.29
CA ASN A 71 2.03 -21.98 -5.56
C ASN A 71 1.00 -22.08 -6.69
N LEU A 72 -0.25 -22.41 -6.37
CA LEU A 72 -1.32 -22.51 -7.37
C LEU A 72 -1.67 -21.14 -7.94
N GLN A 73 -1.89 -20.16 -7.07
CA GLN A 73 -2.18 -18.78 -7.49
C GLN A 73 -1.01 -18.22 -8.30
N LEU A 74 0.22 -18.44 -7.83
CA LEU A 74 1.42 -18.02 -8.52
C LEU A 74 1.52 -18.62 -9.93
N GLU A 75 1.34 -19.93 -10.10
CA GLU A 75 1.39 -20.54 -11.43
C GLU A 75 0.28 -19.99 -12.32
N THR A 76 -0.92 -19.78 -11.77
CA THR A 76 -2.03 -19.13 -12.48
C THR A 76 -1.65 -17.73 -12.97
N ASP A 77 -0.99 -16.94 -12.13
CA ASP A 77 -0.56 -15.58 -12.46
C ASP A 77 0.55 -15.58 -13.53
N VAL A 78 1.49 -16.52 -13.43
CA VAL A 78 2.57 -16.71 -14.43
C VAL A 78 1.99 -17.16 -15.78
N GLU A 79 0.98 -18.03 -15.77
CA GLU A 79 0.26 -18.41 -16.98
C GLU A 79 -0.54 -17.26 -17.57
N ALA A 80 -1.20 -16.46 -16.74
CA ALA A 80 -1.90 -15.25 -17.18
C ALA A 80 -0.93 -14.23 -17.78
N PHE A 81 0.30 -14.12 -17.25
CA PHE A 81 1.38 -13.34 -17.84
C PHE A 81 1.82 -13.89 -19.21
N ALA A 82 2.14 -15.18 -19.30
CA ALA A 82 2.50 -15.82 -20.56
C ALA A 82 1.41 -15.66 -21.63
N ARG A 83 0.14 -15.79 -21.24
CA ARG A 83 -1.01 -15.57 -22.11
C ARG A 83 -1.07 -14.14 -22.65
N ARG A 84 -0.83 -13.13 -21.80
CA ARG A 84 -0.80 -11.72 -22.26
C ARG A 84 0.28 -11.49 -23.31
N LEU A 85 1.45 -12.10 -23.15
CA LEU A 85 2.53 -12.01 -24.13
C LEU A 85 2.15 -12.66 -25.47
N ARG A 86 1.62 -13.89 -25.43
CA ARG A 86 1.17 -14.59 -26.64
C ARG A 86 0.03 -13.85 -27.35
N LEU A 87 -0.89 -13.24 -26.61
CA LEU A 87 -1.97 -12.44 -27.20
C LEU A 87 -1.41 -11.23 -27.97
N LYS A 88 -0.46 -10.50 -27.37
CA LYS A 88 0.19 -9.37 -28.03
C LYS A 88 0.89 -9.79 -29.32
N GLU A 89 1.66 -10.88 -29.28
CA GLU A 89 2.38 -11.38 -30.45
C GLU A 89 1.43 -11.93 -31.53
N HIS A 90 0.38 -12.66 -31.14
CA HIS A 90 -0.63 -13.16 -32.06
C HIS A 90 -1.31 -12.03 -32.82
N PHE A 91 -1.84 -11.02 -32.13
CA PHE A 91 -2.58 -9.93 -32.81
C PHE A 91 -1.66 -9.01 -33.61
N ASN A 92 -0.42 -8.76 -33.16
CA ASN A 92 0.57 -8.02 -33.95
C ASN A 92 0.87 -8.76 -35.27
N ARG A 93 1.02 -10.09 -35.21
CA ARG A 93 1.23 -10.90 -36.42
C ARG A 93 0.04 -10.83 -37.37
N GLN A 94 -1.19 -10.92 -36.85
CA GLN A 94 -2.39 -10.86 -37.68
C GLN A 94 -2.53 -9.48 -38.34
N GLN A 95 -2.26 -8.39 -37.62
CA GLN A 95 -2.22 -7.05 -38.20
C GLN A 95 -1.18 -6.97 -39.34
N LYS A 96 0.07 -7.39 -39.10
CA LYS A 96 1.13 -7.39 -40.13
C LYS A 96 0.78 -8.22 -41.35
N LYS A 97 0.11 -9.37 -41.18
CA LYS A 97 -0.37 -10.17 -42.32
C LYS A 97 -1.45 -9.44 -43.11
N ASN A 98 -2.46 -8.90 -42.42
CA ASN A 98 -3.54 -8.15 -43.05
C ASN A 98 -2.99 -6.94 -43.82
N LEU A 99 -2.00 -6.23 -43.28
CA LEU A 99 -1.32 -5.12 -43.96
C LEU A 99 -0.56 -5.59 -45.22
N LYS A 100 0.17 -6.70 -45.13
CA LYS A 100 0.90 -7.27 -46.28
C LYS A 100 -0.03 -7.74 -47.39
N GLU A 101 -1.16 -8.36 -47.03
CA GLU A 101 -2.18 -8.81 -47.99
C GLU A 101 -2.91 -7.62 -48.65
N ALA A 102 -3.03 -6.49 -47.95
CA ALA A 102 -3.57 -5.24 -48.49
C ALA A 102 -2.56 -4.44 -49.35
N GLY A 103 -1.31 -4.91 -49.51
CA GLY A 103 -0.30 -4.24 -50.33
C GLY A 103 0.20 -2.90 -49.79
N MET A 104 0.00 -2.61 -48.49
CA MET A 104 0.45 -1.37 -47.84
C MET A 104 1.82 -1.54 -47.16
N ASN A 105 2.63 -0.49 -47.13
CA ASN A 105 3.96 -0.50 -46.50
C ASN A 105 3.86 -0.26 -44.98
N GLU A 106 4.80 -0.81 -44.20
CA GLU A 106 4.87 -0.65 -42.72
C GLU A 106 5.04 0.81 -42.25
N SER A 107 5.35 1.75 -43.16
CA SER A 107 5.56 3.17 -42.88
C SER A 107 4.30 4.03 -42.91
N ASP A 108 3.16 3.51 -43.40
CA ASP A 108 1.96 4.32 -43.65
C ASP A 108 1.01 4.35 -42.44
N TYR A 109 1.49 3.93 -41.27
CA TYR A 109 0.76 3.95 -40.02
C TYR A 109 0.84 5.36 -39.39
N GLU A 110 0.05 6.30 -39.90
CA GLU A 110 -0.42 7.39 -39.06
C GLU A 110 -1.41 6.79 -38.06
N SER A 111 -1.15 6.95 -36.76
CA SER A 111 -2.13 6.62 -35.71
C SER A 111 -3.33 7.53 -35.89
N ASP A 112 -4.29 7.12 -36.71
CA ASP A 112 -5.62 7.72 -36.72
C ASP A 112 -6.26 7.38 -35.36
N GLU A 113 -6.06 8.27 -34.40
CA GLU A 113 -6.80 8.38 -33.14
C GLU A 113 -8.28 8.76 -33.40
N GLY A 114 -8.82 8.36 -34.55
CA GLY A 114 -10.24 8.43 -34.84
C GLY A 114 -10.95 7.56 -33.81
N ASP A 115 -11.85 8.19 -33.05
CA ASP A 115 -12.63 7.63 -31.94
C ASP A 115 -13.11 6.19 -32.21
N ILE A 116 -12.27 5.19 -31.95
CA ILE A 116 -12.70 3.81 -31.87
C ILE A 116 -13.51 3.76 -30.58
N CYS A 117 -14.84 3.86 -30.72
CA CYS A 117 -15.76 3.64 -29.62
C CYS A 117 -15.60 2.17 -29.17
N ILE A 118 -14.66 1.92 -28.26
CA ILE A 118 -14.53 0.64 -27.58
C ILE A 118 -15.58 0.68 -26.46
N PRO A 119 -16.64 -0.16 -26.50
CA PRO A 119 -17.59 -0.26 -25.41
C PRO A 119 -16.89 -0.38 -24.06
N LYS A 120 -17.20 0.53 -23.13
CA LYS A 120 -16.56 0.67 -21.81
C LYS A 120 -16.61 -0.62 -20.98
N PHE A 121 -17.53 -1.54 -21.30
CA PHE A 121 -17.70 -2.82 -20.62
C PHE A 121 -17.83 -3.97 -21.63
N LYS A 122 -16.73 -4.68 -21.88
CA LYS A 122 -16.73 -5.97 -22.60
C LYS A 122 -16.41 -7.09 -21.62
N LYS A 123 -17.09 -8.23 -21.75
CA LYS A 123 -16.70 -9.45 -21.05
C LYS A 123 -15.26 -9.80 -21.45
N LYS A 124 -14.40 -10.09 -20.48
CA LYS A 124 -13.02 -10.50 -20.77
C LYS A 124 -13.02 -11.78 -21.60
N SER A 125 -12.25 -11.79 -22.68
CA SER A 125 -12.08 -13.00 -23.48
C SER A 125 -11.39 -14.10 -22.67
N LYS A 126 -11.97 -15.30 -22.72
CA LYS A 126 -11.41 -16.54 -22.18
C LYS A 126 -10.50 -17.26 -23.19
N TRP A 127 -10.35 -16.72 -24.39
CA TRP A 127 -9.57 -17.35 -25.44
C TRP A 127 -8.07 -17.29 -25.12
N ASN A 128 -7.41 -18.44 -25.31
CA ASN A 128 -5.97 -18.59 -25.18
C ASN A 128 -5.38 -18.85 -26.57
N PRO A 129 -4.42 -18.03 -27.03
CA PRO A 129 -3.73 -18.31 -28.27
C PRO A 129 -2.92 -19.60 -28.14
N PRO A 130 -2.74 -20.36 -29.24
CA PRO A 130 -1.79 -21.46 -29.28
C PRO A 130 -0.36 -20.94 -29.02
N LYS A 131 0.58 -21.87 -28.79
CA LYS A 131 2.00 -21.51 -28.65
C LYS A 131 2.43 -20.64 -29.83
N SER A 132 3.18 -19.59 -29.52
CA SER A 132 3.73 -18.70 -30.52
C SER A 132 4.62 -19.47 -31.49
N LYS A 133 4.71 -19.02 -32.75
CA LYS A 133 5.76 -19.52 -33.68
C LYS A 133 7.11 -18.83 -33.45
N ASN A 134 7.17 -17.84 -32.57
CA ASN A 134 8.39 -17.13 -32.22
C ASN A 134 9.09 -17.86 -31.07
N ASP A 135 10.18 -18.54 -31.40
CA ASP A 135 10.97 -19.32 -30.43
C ASP A 135 11.59 -18.45 -29.34
N ASN A 136 11.96 -17.20 -29.65
CA ASN A 136 12.51 -16.28 -28.66
C ASN A 136 11.47 -15.95 -27.58
N LEU A 137 10.21 -15.80 -27.97
CA LEU A 137 9.12 -15.53 -27.05
C LEU A 137 8.85 -16.73 -26.13
N GLU A 138 8.78 -17.93 -26.70
CA GLU A 138 8.52 -19.14 -25.92
C GLU A 138 9.72 -19.51 -25.02
N SER A 139 10.94 -19.30 -25.49
CA SER A 139 12.16 -19.43 -24.68
C SER A 139 12.15 -18.47 -23.50
N PHE A 140 11.84 -17.19 -23.73
CA PHE A 140 11.71 -16.20 -22.66
C PHE A 140 10.63 -16.59 -21.63
N ILE A 141 9.44 -16.99 -22.09
CA ILE A 141 8.36 -17.44 -21.21
C ILE A 141 8.82 -18.64 -20.35
N THR A 142 9.55 -19.57 -20.96
CA THR A 142 10.06 -20.77 -20.28
C THR A 142 11.11 -20.41 -19.24
N SER A 143 12.05 -19.52 -19.57
CA SER A 143 13.07 -19.03 -18.65
C SER A 143 12.46 -18.30 -17.45
N VAL A 144 11.50 -17.39 -17.69
CA VAL A 144 10.80 -16.68 -16.61
C VAL A 144 10.02 -17.65 -15.71
N LYS A 145 9.33 -18.64 -16.30
CA LYS A 145 8.64 -19.69 -15.54
C LYS A 145 9.61 -20.46 -14.63
N ALA A 146 10.78 -20.82 -15.15
CA ALA A 146 11.79 -21.54 -14.37
C ALA A 146 12.39 -20.66 -13.26
N GLU A 147 12.72 -19.41 -13.58
CA GLU A 147 13.27 -18.44 -12.64
C GLU A 147 12.31 -18.19 -11.46
N VAL A 148 11.05 -17.85 -11.73
CA VAL A 148 10.04 -17.60 -10.70
C VAL A 148 9.87 -18.80 -9.77
N ARG A 149 9.82 -20.02 -10.31
CA ARG A 149 9.72 -21.24 -9.50
C ARG A 149 10.96 -21.43 -8.62
N SER A 150 12.15 -21.19 -9.17
CA SER A 150 13.40 -21.32 -8.41
C SER A 150 13.50 -20.28 -7.29
N SER A 151 13.11 -19.03 -7.54
CA SER A 151 13.17 -17.93 -6.55
C SER A 151 12.28 -18.18 -5.33
N ILE A 152 11.23 -18.99 -5.49
CA ILE A 152 10.20 -19.21 -4.47
C ILE A 152 10.42 -20.50 -3.68
N SER A 153 11.27 -21.40 -4.17
CA SER A 153 11.61 -22.67 -3.50
C SER A 153 12.41 -22.50 -2.18
N GLY A 154 12.85 -21.29 -1.84
CA GLY A 154 13.60 -21.00 -0.62
C GLY A 154 12.72 -20.85 0.64
N LYS A 155 13.33 -21.04 1.81
CA LYS A 155 12.69 -20.74 3.11
C LYS A 155 12.40 -19.24 3.20
N GLN A 156 11.13 -18.89 3.34
CA GLN A 156 10.71 -17.50 3.52
C GLN A 156 11.24 -16.94 4.85
N VAL A 157 11.86 -15.77 4.80
CA VAL A 157 12.35 -15.07 6.00
C VAL A 157 11.18 -14.37 6.68
N ARG A 158 10.95 -14.68 7.95
CA ARG A 158 9.92 -14.02 8.74
C ARG A 158 10.42 -12.66 9.23
N ASN A 159 9.64 -11.61 9.00
CA ASN A 159 9.88 -10.25 9.50
C ASN A 159 9.10 -9.93 10.80
N ILE A 160 8.42 -10.93 11.36
CA ILE A 160 7.73 -10.91 12.65
C ILE A 160 8.01 -12.19 13.44
N SER A 161 8.07 -12.05 14.76
CA SER A 161 8.18 -13.16 15.70
C SER A 161 6.87 -13.94 15.82
N LYS A 162 6.92 -15.13 16.43
CA LYS A 162 5.71 -15.95 16.68
C LYS A 162 4.75 -15.23 17.64
N SER A 163 5.27 -14.54 18.65
CA SER A 163 4.44 -13.80 19.61
C SER A 163 3.79 -12.57 18.97
N GLU A 164 4.48 -11.85 18.10
CA GLU A 164 3.88 -10.76 17.30
C GLU A 164 2.82 -11.30 16.32
N SER A 165 3.07 -12.47 15.70
CA SER A 165 2.06 -13.10 14.83
C SER A 165 0.80 -13.48 15.60
N GLN A 166 0.94 -13.97 16.85
CA GLN A 166 -0.21 -14.26 17.71
C GLN A 166 -0.89 -12.97 18.16
N ALA A 167 -0.11 -11.94 18.52
CA ALA A 167 -0.62 -10.62 18.86
C ALA A 167 -1.48 -10.03 17.72
N MET A 168 -1.07 -10.21 16.46
CA MET A 168 -1.83 -9.78 15.30
C MET A 168 -3.20 -10.47 15.21
N ILE A 169 -3.26 -11.78 15.45
CA ILE A 169 -4.50 -12.55 15.48
C ILE A 169 -5.38 -12.06 16.63
N ASN A 170 -4.81 -11.96 17.83
CA ASN A 170 -5.53 -11.50 19.02
C ASN A 170 -6.12 -10.10 18.85
N LEU A 171 -5.36 -9.15 18.28
CA LEU A 171 -5.83 -7.79 18.02
C LEU A 171 -6.93 -7.75 16.96
N LYS A 172 -6.86 -8.63 15.95
CA LYS A 172 -7.88 -8.74 14.91
C LYS A 172 -9.21 -9.28 15.46
N ASP A 173 -9.14 -10.22 16.39
CA ASP A 173 -10.31 -10.89 16.96
C ASP A 173 -10.99 -10.05 18.07
N ARG A 174 -10.36 -8.95 18.53
CA ARG A 174 -10.94 -8.03 19.52
C ARG A 174 -11.90 -7.05 18.86
N ASP A 175 -13.20 -7.24 19.12
CA ASP A 175 -14.25 -6.34 18.66
C ASP A 175 -14.43 -5.08 19.51
N GLU A 176 -13.83 -5.02 20.69
CA GLU A 176 -14.01 -3.93 21.67
C GLU A 176 -13.16 -2.68 21.39
N ILE A 177 -12.13 -2.82 20.55
CA ILE A 177 -11.17 -1.74 20.27
C ILE A 177 -11.15 -1.38 18.79
N VAL A 178 -10.68 -0.16 18.52
CA VAL A 178 -10.40 0.30 17.16
C VAL A 178 -8.99 0.85 17.11
N ILE A 179 -8.23 0.39 16.12
CA ILE A 179 -6.84 0.76 15.88
C ILE A 179 -6.80 1.67 14.66
N LYS A 180 -6.22 2.87 14.79
CA LYS A 180 -6.20 3.88 13.73
C LYS A 180 -4.86 4.61 13.69
N GLN A 181 -4.59 5.26 12.57
CA GLN A 181 -3.51 6.25 12.52
C GLN A 181 -3.94 7.51 13.27
N ALA A 182 -3.02 8.12 14.00
CA ALA A 182 -3.22 9.44 14.60
C ALA A 182 -3.42 10.50 13.51
N ASP A 183 -4.22 11.52 13.79
CA ASP A 183 -4.41 12.68 12.90
C ASP A 183 -3.09 13.44 12.68
N LYS A 184 -2.26 13.50 13.72
CA LYS A 184 -0.94 14.13 13.69
C LYS A 184 0.15 13.13 14.01
N GLY A 185 1.19 13.12 13.18
CA GLY A 185 2.33 12.22 13.29
C GLY A 185 2.06 10.83 12.70
N SER A 186 3.04 9.94 12.86
CA SER A 186 3.00 8.56 12.37
C SER A 186 2.55 7.56 13.45
N ALA A 187 1.98 8.04 14.55
CA ALA A 187 1.57 7.21 15.68
C ALA A 187 0.31 6.39 15.35
N VAL A 188 0.21 5.23 15.99
CA VAL A 188 -0.94 4.35 16.00
C VAL A 188 -1.70 4.57 17.29
N VAL A 189 -3.00 4.86 17.20
CA VAL A 189 -3.89 5.08 18.33
C VAL A 189 -4.80 3.87 18.49
N VAL A 190 -4.89 3.34 19.70
CA VAL A 190 -5.84 2.29 20.09
C VAL A 190 -6.90 2.92 20.99
N MET A 191 -8.17 2.77 20.64
CA MET A 191 -9.30 3.37 21.36
C MET A 191 -10.39 2.35 21.62
N ASN A 192 -11.21 2.55 22.65
CA ASN A 192 -12.44 1.75 22.80
C ASN A 192 -13.36 2.04 21.62
N LYS A 193 -14.04 1.01 21.12
CA LYS A 193 -14.96 1.11 19.99
C LYS A 193 -16.20 1.93 20.34
N ALA A 194 -16.70 1.80 21.57
CA ALA A 194 -17.84 2.57 22.06
C ALA A 194 -17.55 4.09 22.00
N ASP A 195 -16.45 4.51 22.62
CA ASP A 195 -16.00 5.91 22.64
C ASP A 195 -15.80 6.45 21.21
N TYR A 196 -15.19 5.65 20.33
CA TYR A 196 -14.99 6.04 18.93
C TYR A 196 -16.32 6.26 18.17
N ILE A 197 -17.30 5.38 18.37
CA ILE A 197 -18.62 5.49 17.73
C ILE A 197 -19.36 6.71 18.27
N GLU A 198 -19.32 6.92 19.58
CA GLU A 198 -19.97 8.07 20.21
C GLU A 198 -19.38 9.38 19.70
N GLU A 199 -18.05 9.50 19.65
CA GLU A 199 -17.36 10.67 19.11
C GLU A 199 -17.75 10.93 17.64
N GLY A 200 -17.87 9.85 16.84
CA GLY A 200 -18.36 9.92 15.46
C GLY A 200 -19.77 10.51 15.36
N ASN A 201 -20.69 10.00 16.17
CA ASN A 201 -22.08 10.46 16.21
C ASN A 201 -22.19 11.92 16.70
N GLN A 202 -21.38 12.31 17.68
CA GLN A 202 -21.33 13.69 18.18
C GLN A 202 -20.87 14.66 17.08
N ARG A 203 -19.79 14.32 16.35
CA ARG A 203 -19.29 15.12 15.22
C ARG A 203 -20.31 15.24 14.09
N GLU A 204 -21.06 14.18 13.81
CA GLU A 204 -22.11 14.22 12.78
C GLU A 204 -23.26 15.17 13.17
N ARG A 205 -23.72 15.11 14.42
CA ARG A 205 -24.74 16.04 14.95
C ARG A 205 -24.26 17.49 14.92
N GLU A 206 -22.99 17.74 15.22
CA GLU A 206 -22.41 19.09 15.15
C GLU A 206 -22.40 19.63 13.72
N ARG A 207 -21.98 18.83 12.74
CA ARG A 207 -22.00 19.20 11.32
C ARG A 207 -23.41 19.46 10.81
N GLU A 208 -24.40 18.69 11.27
CA GLU A 208 -25.80 18.92 10.90
C GLU A 208 -26.30 20.27 11.41
N ARG A 209 -26.01 20.63 12.68
CA ARG A 209 -26.34 21.95 13.25
C ARG A 209 -25.67 23.10 12.50
N GLU A 210 -24.43 22.92 12.06
CA GLU A 210 -23.72 23.94 11.29
C GLU A 210 -24.37 24.17 9.92
N ARG A 211 -24.74 23.09 9.21
CA ARG A 211 -25.47 23.17 7.93
C ARG A 211 -26.82 23.86 8.07
N GLU A 212 -27.52 23.63 9.18
CA GLU A 212 -28.81 24.29 9.45
C GLU A 212 -28.63 25.81 9.65
N ARG A 213 -27.63 26.22 10.43
CA ARG A 213 -27.28 27.64 10.62
C ARG A 213 -26.86 28.31 9.31
N GLU A 214 -26.15 27.59 8.44
CA GLU A 214 -25.76 28.12 7.13
C GLU A 214 -26.98 28.36 6.23
N ARG A 215 -27.92 27.41 6.18
CA ARG A 215 -29.20 27.57 5.46
C ARG A 215 -30.04 28.73 6.00
N GLU A 216 -30.04 28.94 7.31
CA GLU A 216 -30.78 30.05 7.92
C GLU A 216 -30.16 31.40 7.51
N ARG A 217 -28.82 31.52 7.58
CA ARG A 217 -28.11 32.71 7.10
C ARG A 217 -28.32 32.98 5.62
N GLU A 218 -28.41 31.94 4.80
CA GLU A 218 -28.70 32.08 3.37
C GLU A 218 -30.12 32.64 3.15
N ARG A 219 -31.12 32.11 3.88
CA ARG A 219 -32.49 32.63 3.84
C ARG A 219 -32.60 34.08 4.33
N GLU A 220 -31.82 34.46 5.34
CA GLU A 220 -31.77 35.85 5.82
C GLU A 220 -31.19 36.78 4.76
N ARG A 221 -30.09 36.39 4.09
CA ARG A 221 -29.51 37.16 2.99
C ARG A 221 -30.49 37.32 1.81
N GLU A 222 -31.23 36.27 1.47
CA GLU A 222 -32.26 36.34 0.44
C GLU A 222 -33.36 37.35 0.82
N ARG A 223 -33.80 37.37 2.09
CA ARG A 223 -34.79 38.33 2.59
C ARG A 223 -34.29 39.77 2.59
N GLU A 224 -33.02 40.00 2.90
CA GLU A 224 -32.41 41.33 2.89
C GLU A 224 -32.13 41.86 1.47
N SER A 225 -32.17 40.99 0.45
CA SER A 225 -31.95 41.35 -0.95
C SER A 225 -33.21 41.77 -1.72
N VAL A 226 -34.39 41.72 -1.08
CA VAL A 226 -35.71 42.12 -1.60
C VAL A 226 -36.12 43.46 -1.02
#